data_AF-X6DFT2-F1
#
_entry.id   AF-X6DFT2-F1
#
_cell.length_a   1.000
_cell.length_b   1.000
_cell.length_c   1.000
_cell.angle_alpha   90.00
_cell.angle_beta   90.00
_cell.angle_gamma   90.00
#
_symmetry.space_group_name_H-M   'P 1'
#
loop_
_entity.id
_entity.type
_entity.pdbx_description
1 polymer ?
#
loop_
_entity_poly.entity_id
_entity_poly.type
_entity_poly.pdbx_seq_one_letter_code
_entity_poly.pdbx_strand_id
1 'polypeptide(L)'
;MEEENGLEVVIDGQQRLTTCFSFIEGFFPLSKKDEERRTRGENVKHRPFRLGKMKILSQYEKIGYADLPPDLRKTINNFTIQIIKISKESHPDVKFEIFERLNTGSVALADQEIRNCIYRGPYNNKLCDLANNPTFQKMLGINNSAARMQDVD
;
A
#
# COMPACT_ATOMS: atom_id res chain seq x y z
N MET A 1 9.64 8.92 0.49
CA MET A 1 11.07 8.85 0.14
C MET A 1 11.26 9.60 -1.15
N GLU A 2 12.23 10.48 -1.23
CA GLU A 2 12.56 11.12 -2.51
C GLU A 2 13.51 10.22 -3.31
N GLU A 3 13.18 9.96 -4.58
CA GLU A 3 14.01 9.22 -5.53
C GLU A 3 15.00 10.15 -6.27
N GLU A 4 15.97 9.57 -7.00
CA GLU A 4 17.00 10.32 -7.74
C GLU A 4 16.43 11.26 -8.83
N ASN A 5 15.21 10.99 -9.29
CA ASN A 5 14.47 11.77 -10.28
C ASN A 5 13.53 12.83 -9.66
N GLY A 6 13.56 13.02 -8.34
CA GLY A 6 12.67 13.94 -7.62
C GLY A 6 11.25 13.41 -7.37
N LEU A 7 10.95 12.15 -7.71
CA LEU A 7 9.68 11.52 -7.34
C LEU A 7 9.65 11.20 -5.85
N GLU A 8 8.52 11.52 -5.21
CA GLU A 8 8.25 11.13 -3.83
C GLU A 8 7.43 9.84 -3.79
N VAL A 9 8.00 8.79 -3.20
CA VAL A 9 7.36 7.50 -3.04
C VAL A 9 6.87 7.32 -1.61
N VAL A 10 5.61 6.91 -1.48
CA VAL A 10 5.01 6.49 -0.20
C VAL A 10 5.58 5.13 0.17
N ILE A 11 6.24 5.05 1.33
CA ILE A 11 6.90 3.82 1.77
C ILE A 11 5.98 3.00 2.69
N ASP A 12 5.24 3.68 3.55
CA ASP A 12 4.21 3.11 4.41
C ASP A 12 2.92 3.93 4.28
N GLY A 13 1.77 3.30 4.51
CA GLY A 13 0.46 3.93 4.46
C GLY A 13 -0.19 3.97 3.07
N GLN A 14 0.43 3.40 2.02
CA GLN A 14 -0.16 3.37 0.67
C GLN A 14 -1.58 2.78 0.68
N GLN A 15 -1.77 1.62 1.31
CA GLN A 15 -3.09 1.00 1.40
C GLN A 15 -4.10 1.85 2.18
N ARG A 16 -3.67 2.55 3.24
CA ARG A 16 -4.53 3.45 4.03
C ARG A 16 -4.96 4.66 3.19
N LEU A 17 -4.01 5.29 2.50
CA LEU A 17 -4.27 6.41 1.61
C LEU A 17 -5.20 6.01 0.46
N THR A 18 -4.88 4.91 -0.23
CA THR A 18 -5.74 4.38 -1.30
C THR A 18 -7.15 4.10 -0.77
N THR A 19 -7.28 3.49 0.42
CA THR A 19 -8.59 3.24 1.02
C THR A 19 -9.36 4.54 1.28
N CYS A 20 -8.72 5.56 1.85
CA CYS A 20 -9.35 6.85 2.10
C CYS A 20 -9.82 7.51 0.79
N PHE A 21 -8.95 7.58 -0.22
CA PHE A 21 -9.29 8.19 -1.51
C PHE A 21 -10.39 7.40 -2.23
N SER A 22 -10.29 6.08 -2.30
CA SER A 22 -11.31 5.22 -2.90
C SER A 22 -12.67 5.33 -2.22
N PHE A 23 -12.69 5.51 -0.89
CA PHE A 23 -13.94 5.77 -0.18
C PHE A 23 -14.56 7.11 -0.58
N ILE A 24 -13.76 8.18 -0.65
CA ILE A 24 -14.20 9.52 -1.06
C ILE A 24 -14.69 9.53 -2.50
N GLU A 25 -13.96 8.87 -3.41
CA GLU A 25 -14.34 8.68 -4.81
C GLU A 25 -15.58 7.79 -4.98
N GLY A 26 -15.89 6.98 -3.96
CA GLY A 26 -17.10 6.16 -3.89
C GLY A 26 -16.96 4.78 -4.53
N PHE A 27 -15.78 4.36 -4.98
CA PHE A 27 -15.56 3.09 -5.66
C PHE A 27 -14.28 2.40 -5.20
N PHE A 28 -14.31 1.06 -5.14
CA PHE A 28 -13.09 0.28 -4.91
C PHE A 28 -12.12 0.42 -6.10
N PRO A 29 -10.79 0.34 -5.85
CA PRO A 29 -9.79 0.27 -6.90
C PRO A 29 -10.09 -0.88 -7.87
N LEU A 30 -9.82 -0.64 -9.16
CA LEU A 30 -9.91 -1.68 -10.17
C LEU A 30 -8.80 -2.72 -9.96
N SER A 31 -9.10 -3.98 -10.23
CA SER A 31 -8.05 -4.99 -10.30
C SER A 31 -7.18 -4.75 -11.55
N LYS A 32 -5.94 -5.26 -11.57
CA LYS A 32 -5.08 -5.18 -12.77
C LYS A 32 -5.79 -5.68 -14.04
N LYS A 33 -6.54 -6.78 -13.92
CA LYS A 33 -7.34 -7.34 -15.01
C LYS A 33 -8.43 -6.38 -15.47
N ASP A 34 -9.09 -5.71 -14.53
CA ASP A 34 -10.12 -4.71 -14.85
C ASP A 34 -9.52 -3.46 -15.49
N GLU A 35 -8.34 -3.03 -15.07
CA GLU A 35 -7.63 -1.92 -15.72
C GLU A 35 -7.23 -2.26 -17.16
N GLU A 36 -6.70 -3.46 -17.42
CA GLU A 36 -6.38 -3.94 -18.77
C GLU A 36 -7.61 -4.03 -19.67
N ARG A 37 -8.75 -4.43 -19.12
CA ARG A 37 -10.02 -4.44 -19.85
C ARG A 37 -10.47 -3.02 -20.19
N ARG A 38 -10.35 -2.09 -19.24
CA ARG A 38 -10.68 -0.68 -19.45
C ARG A 38 -9.81 -0.04 -20.54
N THR A 39 -8.50 -0.30 -20.55
CA THR A 39 -7.59 0.25 -21.58
C THR A 39 -7.87 -0.31 -22.98
N ARG A 40 -8.45 -1.51 -23.08
CA ARG A 40 -8.97 -2.07 -24.33
C ARG A 40 -10.35 -1.52 -24.75
N GLY A 41 -10.90 -0.57 -24.01
CA GLY A 41 -12.22 0.02 -24.27
C GLY A 41 -13.40 -0.85 -23.82
N GLU A 42 -13.16 -1.90 -23.03
CA GLU A 42 -14.24 -2.72 -22.48
C GLU A 42 -14.95 -1.98 -21.33
N ASN A 43 -16.27 -2.22 -21.21
CA ASN A 43 -17.03 -1.73 -20.07
C ASN A 43 -16.61 -2.48 -18.80
N VAL A 44 -16.12 -1.72 -17.81
CA VAL A 44 -15.69 -2.23 -16.50
C VAL A 44 -16.62 -1.69 -15.43
N LYS A 45 -17.20 -2.60 -14.63
CA LYS A 45 -18.12 -2.23 -13.56
C LYS A 45 -17.32 -1.84 -12.31
N HIS A 46 -17.41 -0.58 -11.91
CA HIS A 46 -16.89 -0.13 -10.63
C HIS A 46 -17.76 -0.67 -9.49
N ARG A 47 -17.11 -1.23 -8.46
CA ARG A 47 -17.82 -1.66 -7.24
C ARG A 47 -17.93 -0.49 -6.29
N PRO A 48 -19.14 -0.15 -5.79
CA PRO A 48 -19.31 0.95 -4.86
C PRO A 48 -18.57 0.67 -3.54
N PHE A 49 -17.86 1.67 -3.04
CA PHE A 49 -17.20 1.62 -1.74
C PHE A 49 -18.21 2.00 -0.66
N ARG A 50 -18.44 1.09 0.28
CA ARG A 50 -19.30 1.32 1.44
C ARG A 50 -18.59 0.92 2.72
N LEU A 51 -18.88 1.61 3.82
CA LEU A 51 -18.29 1.31 5.11
C LEU A 51 -18.64 -0.11 5.56
N GLY A 52 -17.64 -0.83 6.05
CA GLY A 52 -17.80 -2.17 6.60
C GLY A 52 -18.45 -2.16 7.97
N LYS A 53 -18.39 -3.31 8.65
CA LYS A 53 -18.90 -3.46 10.03
C LYS A 53 -18.10 -2.57 10.99
N MET A 54 -18.78 -1.81 11.85
CA MET A 54 -18.15 -0.86 12.78
C MET A 54 -18.59 -1.15 14.22
N LYS A 55 -17.64 -1.10 15.17
CA LYS A 55 -17.94 -1.36 16.59
C LYS A 55 -18.65 -0.20 17.30
N ILE A 56 -18.30 1.03 16.93
CA ILE A 56 -18.74 2.25 17.63
C ILE A 56 -19.78 3.01 16.79
N LEU A 57 -19.54 3.12 15.48
CA LEU A 57 -20.37 3.90 14.56
C LEU A 57 -21.19 2.98 13.65
N SER A 58 -21.88 2.01 14.25
CA SER A 58 -22.64 1.00 13.50
C SER A 58 -23.76 1.59 12.64
N GLN A 59 -24.23 2.81 12.94
CA GLN A 59 -25.21 3.53 12.13
C GLN A 59 -24.71 3.91 10.73
N TYR A 60 -23.39 3.93 10.50
CA TYR A 60 -22.82 4.21 9.18
C TYR A 60 -22.41 2.95 8.42
N GLU A 61 -22.74 1.76 8.91
CA GLU A 61 -22.49 0.52 8.17
C GLU A 61 -23.20 0.54 6.82
N LYS A 62 -22.50 0.08 5.77
CA LYS A 62 -22.95 0.04 4.38
C LYS A 62 -23.24 1.41 3.76
N ILE A 63 -22.90 2.51 4.44
CA ILE A 63 -23.06 3.87 3.91
C ILE A 63 -21.83 4.22 3.04
N GLY A 64 -22.07 4.80 1.87
CA GLY A 64 -21.03 5.34 0.99
C GLY A 64 -20.72 6.80 1.32
N TYR A 65 -19.59 7.31 0.84
CA TYR A 65 -19.17 8.68 1.15
C TYR A 65 -20.22 9.73 0.74
N ALA A 66 -20.84 9.58 -0.43
CA ALA A 66 -21.87 10.50 -0.93
C ALA A 66 -23.10 10.58 -0.02
N ASP A 67 -23.40 9.50 0.70
CA ASP A 67 -24.57 9.35 1.57
C ASP A 67 -24.30 9.78 3.02
N LEU A 68 -23.05 10.18 3.34
CA LEU A 68 -22.71 10.65 4.68
C LEU A 68 -23.33 12.01 5.00
N PRO A 69 -23.64 12.28 6.28
CA PRO A 69 -24.02 13.60 6.76
C PRO A 69 -23.01 14.68 6.30
N PRO A 70 -23.47 15.87 5.88
CA PRO A 70 -22.60 16.94 5.38
C PRO A 70 -21.45 17.29 6.34
N ASP A 71 -21.70 17.32 7.65
CA ASP A 71 -20.69 17.63 8.66
C ASP A 71 -19.60 16.56 8.76
N LEU A 72 -19.95 15.29 8.57
CA LEU A 72 -18.98 14.20 8.54
C LEU A 72 -18.14 14.22 7.28
N ARG A 73 -18.75 14.49 6.11
CA ARG A 73 -17.99 14.67 4.85
C ARG A 73 -17.00 15.83 4.98
N LYS A 74 -17.43 16.95 5.57
CA LYS A 74 -16.57 18.10 5.84
C LYS A 74 -15.42 17.74 6.78
N THR A 75 -15.71 16.98 7.83
CA THR A 75 -14.69 16.50 8.78
C THR A 75 -13.66 15.61 8.08
N ILE A 76 -14.09 14.67 7.23
CA ILE A 76 -13.21 13.79 6.46
C ILE A 76 -12.34 14.60 5.48
N ASN A 77 -12.94 15.53 4.72
CA ASN A 77 -12.23 16.31 3.70
C ASN A 77 -11.20 17.27 4.29
N ASN A 78 -11.49 17.81 5.48
CA ASN A 78 -10.62 18.75 6.15
C ASN A 78 -9.65 18.06 7.12
N PHE A 79 -9.65 16.73 7.19
CA PHE A 79 -8.77 16.00 8.07
C PHE A 79 -7.31 16.16 7.64
N THR A 80 -6.47 16.63 8.55
CA THR A 80 -5.04 16.79 8.29
C THR A 80 -4.32 15.45 8.38
N ILE A 81 -3.68 15.04 7.28
CA ILE A 81 -2.82 13.84 7.25
C ILE A 81 -1.40 14.28 7.60
N GLN A 82 -0.82 13.68 8.64
CA GLN A 82 0.56 13.89 9.00
C GLN A 82 1.47 13.07 8.08
N ILE A 83 2.39 13.73 7.39
CA ILE A 83 3.37 13.11 6.49
C ILE A 83 4.76 13.29 7.08
N ILE A 84 5.50 12.19 7.20
CA ILE A 84 6.91 12.21 7.57
C ILE A 84 7.72 12.00 6.28
N LYS A 85 8.43 13.03 5.84
CA LYS A 85 9.30 12.95 4.67
C LYS A 85 10.70 12.52 5.09
N ILE A 86 11.16 11.38 4.54
CA ILE A 86 12.53 10.89 4.68
C ILE A 86 13.29 11.27 3.41
N SER A 87 14.32 12.11 3.53
CA SER A 87 15.15 12.51 2.40
C SER A 87 16.12 11.40 2.01
N LYS A 88 16.59 11.43 0.75
CA LYS A 88 17.54 10.42 0.24
C LYS A 88 18.88 10.50 0.96
N GLU A 89 19.31 11.70 1.36
CA GLU A 89 20.55 12.01 2.08
C GLU A 89 20.55 11.55 3.54
N SER A 90 19.39 11.14 4.07
CA SER A 90 19.30 10.66 5.45
C SER A 90 20.13 9.37 5.64
N HIS A 91 20.86 9.28 6.76
CA HIS A 91 21.67 8.11 7.09
C HIS A 91 20.80 6.84 7.12
N PRO A 92 21.28 5.68 6.63
CA PRO A 92 20.51 4.43 6.65
C PRO A 92 19.90 4.08 8.01
N ASP A 93 20.65 4.32 9.09
CA ASP A 93 20.19 4.05 10.47
C ASP A 93 19.01 4.94 10.88
N VAL A 94 18.97 6.20 10.43
CA VAL A 94 17.83 7.11 10.66
C VAL A 94 16.59 6.61 9.93
N LYS A 95 16.78 6.06 8.71
CA LYS A 95 15.68 5.43 7.97
C LYS A 95 15.16 4.24 8.77
N PHE A 96 16.05 3.34 9.22
CA PHE A 96 15.72 2.17 10.03
C PHE A 96 14.95 2.53 11.31
N GLU A 97 15.44 3.50 12.10
CA GLU A 97 14.82 3.91 13.36
C GLU A 97 13.40 4.50 13.15
N ILE A 98 13.21 5.32 12.11
CA ILE A 98 11.89 5.86 11.76
C ILE A 98 10.94 4.73 11.37
N PHE A 99 11.42 3.74 10.60
CA PHE A 99 10.60 2.59 10.25
C PHE A 99 10.22 1.73 11.45
N GLU A 100 11.16 1.45 12.34
CA GLU A 100 10.89 0.67 13.55
C GLU A 100 9.84 1.37 14.44
N ARG A 101 9.93 2.69 14.58
CA ARG A 101 8.94 3.51 15.31
C ARG A 101 7.56 3.53 14.65
N LEU A 102 7.47 3.54 13.33
CA LEU A 102 6.17 3.49 12.63
C LEU A 102 5.51 2.11 12.78
N ASN A 103 6.32 1.05 12.84
CA ASN A 103 5.85 -0.33 12.92
C ASN A 103 5.53 -0.82 14.34
N THR A 104 6.09 -0.19 15.38
CA THR A 104 5.83 -0.57 16.78
C THR A 104 4.37 -0.33 17.22
N GLY A 105 3.62 0.52 16.52
CA GLY A 105 2.18 0.72 16.73
C GLY A 105 1.26 -0.09 15.80
N SER A 106 1.81 -0.90 14.90
CA SER A 106 1.09 -1.62 13.83
C SER A 106 1.49 -3.11 13.81
N VAL A 107 1.01 -3.87 12.82
CA VAL A 107 1.57 -5.20 12.54
C VAL A 107 3.02 -5.02 12.11
N ALA A 108 3.96 -5.66 12.83
CA ALA A 108 5.37 -5.61 12.48
C ALA A 108 5.59 -6.07 11.03
N LEU A 109 6.33 -5.26 10.26
CA LEU A 109 6.81 -5.65 8.95
C LEU A 109 7.85 -6.76 9.08
N ALA A 110 7.91 -7.66 8.12
CA ALA A 110 8.95 -8.68 8.04
C ALA A 110 10.31 -8.04 7.69
N ASP A 111 11.41 -8.69 8.06
CA ASP A 111 12.77 -8.22 7.77
C ASP A 111 12.99 -7.95 6.28
N GLN A 112 12.34 -8.71 5.41
CA GLN A 112 12.37 -8.51 3.97
C GLN A 112 11.62 -7.24 3.50
N GLU A 113 10.51 -6.89 4.16
CA GLU A 113 9.80 -5.63 3.93
C GLU A 113 10.68 -4.44 4.38
N ILE A 114 11.43 -4.59 5.49
CA ILE A 114 12.40 -3.59 5.97
C ILE A 114 13.58 -3.44 5.00
N ARG A 115 14.21 -4.55 4.58
CA ARG A 115 15.33 -4.54 3.62
C ARG A 115 14.95 -3.89 2.29
N ASN A 116 13.76 -4.19 1.77
CA ASN A 116 13.25 -3.57 0.54
C ASN A 116 13.02 -2.06 0.66
N CYS A 117 12.75 -1.55 1.87
CA CYS A 117 12.57 -0.13 2.10
C CYS A 117 13.89 0.63 2.24
N ILE A 118 14.88 0.01 2.89
CA ILE A 118 16.19 0.65 3.17
C ILE A 118 17.11 0.57 1.96
N TYR A 119 17.18 -0.60 1.31
CA TYR A 119 18.12 -0.88 0.23
C TYR A 119 17.41 -0.90 -1.12
N ARG A 120 16.90 0.25 -1.56
CA ARG A 120 16.37 0.39 -2.93
C ARG A 120 17.50 0.68 -3.91
N GLY A 121 17.52 -0.01 -5.04
CA GLY A 121 18.50 0.21 -6.10
C GLY A 121 18.76 -1.00 -7.00
N PRO A 122 19.69 -0.88 -7.97
CA PRO A 122 19.95 -1.90 -8.98
C PRO A 122 20.30 -3.27 -8.40
N TYR A 123 20.98 -3.28 -7.24
CA TYR A 123 21.34 -4.51 -6.54
C TYR A 123 20.12 -5.26 -6.03
N ASN A 124 19.21 -4.59 -5.32
CA ASN A 124 18.01 -5.23 -4.79
C ASN A 124 17.02 -5.62 -5.90
N ASN A 125 16.95 -4.82 -6.97
CA ASN A 125 16.22 -5.21 -8.18
C ASN A 125 16.75 -6.53 -8.76
N LYS A 126 18.07 -6.67 -8.84
CA LYS A 126 18.72 -7.89 -9.35
C LYS A 126 18.50 -9.09 -8.44
N LEU A 127 18.44 -8.89 -7.11
CA LEU A 127 18.06 -9.95 -6.17
C LEU A 127 16.60 -10.40 -6.40
N CYS A 128 15.68 -9.46 -6.62
CA CYS A 128 14.30 -9.78 -7.00
C CYS A 128 14.22 -10.52 -8.34
N ASP A 129 15.00 -10.12 -9.34
CA ASP A 129 15.04 -10.80 -10.65
C ASP A 129 15.53 -12.24 -10.53
N LEU A 130 16.58 -12.46 -9.73
CA LEU A 130 17.11 -13.80 -9.44
C LEU A 130 16.11 -14.65 -8.64
N ALA A 131 15.44 -14.06 -7.64
CA ALA A 131 14.42 -14.74 -6.85
C ALA A 131 13.18 -15.13 -7.68
N ASN A 132 12.86 -14.35 -8.72
CA ASN A 132 11.78 -14.64 -9.67
C ASN A 132 12.20 -15.56 -10.82
N ASN A 133 13.42 -16.09 -10.82
CA ASN A 133 13.89 -17.00 -11.85
C ASN A 133 13.07 -18.31 -11.80
N PRO A 134 12.41 -18.73 -12.90
CA PRO A 134 11.54 -19.91 -12.91
C PRO A 134 12.27 -21.21 -12.56
N THR A 135 13.54 -21.33 -12.96
CA THR A 135 14.38 -22.49 -12.65
C THR A 135 14.70 -22.53 -11.16
N PHE A 136 15.05 -21.39 -10.58
CA PHE A 136 15.33 -21.25 -9.15
C PHE A 136 14.10 -21.58 -8.29
N GLN A 137 12.93 -21.02 -8.63
CA GLN A 137 11.67 -21.30 -7.93
C GLN A 137 11.27 -22.77 -8.00
N LYS A 138 11.48 -23.40 -9.17
CA LYS A 138 11.20 -24.82 -9.37
C LYS A 138 12.13 -25.71 -8.55
N MET A 139 13.41 -25.33 -8.41
CA MET A 139 14.36 -26.04 -7.55
C MET A 139 14.00 -25.95 -6.07
N LEU A 140 13.46 -24.81 -5.63
CA LEU A 140 13.03 -24.59 -4.24
C LEU A 140 11.61 -25.10 -3.94
N GLY A 141 10.87 -25.61 -4.94
CA GLY A 141 9.50 -26.10 -4.75
C GLY A 141 8.48 -25.00 -4.38
N ILE A 142 8.78 -23.73 -4.67
CA ILE A 142 7.92 -22.60 -4.32
C ILE A 142 6.75 -22.52 -5.31
N ASN A 143 5.57 -22.93 -4.86
CA ASN A 143 4.32 -22.75 -5.61
C ASN A 143 3.72 -21.37 -5.25
N ASN A 144 3.79 -20.42 -6.19
CA ASN A 144 3.32 -19.01 -6.24
C ASN A 144 2.11 -18.55 -5.34
N SER A 145 2.08 -18.88 -4.05
CA SER A 145 0.96 -18.57 -3.14
C SER A 145 1.37 -17.89 -1.82
N ALA A 146 2.63 -17.51 -1.66
CA ALA A 146 3.03 -16.74 -0.49
C ALA A 146 2.54 -15.29 -0.64
N ALA A 147 1.49 -14.95 0.10
CA ALA A 147 0.86 -13.62 0.12
C ALA A 147 1.76 -12.51 0.72
N ARG A 148 2.94 -12.87 1.27
CA ARG A 148 3.98 -11.97 1.77
C ARG A 148 5.35 -12.59 1.48
N MET A 149 6.37 -11.76 1.22
CA MET A 149 7.77 -12.22 1.13
C MET A 149 8.18 -12.72 2.52
N GLN A 150 8.19 -14.04 2.70
CA GLN A 150 8.73 -14.68 3.89
C GLN A 150 10.20 -15.01 3.64
N ASP A 151 11.02 -14.81 4.66
CA ASP A 151 12.37 -15.37 4.66
C ASP A 151 12.26 -16.90 4.72
N VAL A 152 13.12 -17.57 3.95
CA VAL A 152 13.28 -19.01 3.99
C VAL A 152 14.51 -19.26 4.85
N ASP A 153 14.30 -19.76 6.07
CA ASP A 153 15.38 -20.24 6.95
C ASP A 153 16.02 -21.52 6.39
#